data_AF-A0A089LV71-F1
#
_entry.id   AF-A0A089LV71-F1
#
_cell.length_a   1.000
_cell.length_b   1.000
_cell.length_c   1.000
_cell.angle_alpha   90.00
_cell.angle_beta   90.00
_cell.angle_gamma   90.00
#
_symmetry.space_group_name_H-M   'P 1'
#
loop_
_entity.id
_entity.type
_entity.pdbx_description
1 polymer ?
#
loop_
_entity_poly.entity_id
_entity_poly.type
_entity_poly.pdbx_seq_one_letter_code
_entity_poly.pdbx_strand_id
1 'polypeptide(L)'
;MYSWFSSIADTLSVWTTVRAAGLTSYMLLFAAIFAGLLQGEPWAKGARRAQLNLIHQWTGWFGMLFGLVHGLVLVFDQYVGYSFFEIVIPFASRHEPFWTGLGTLAFYLMLALILSSDMMKSIGKKTWRIIHFMALPTFIMALLHAAMIGTDSSTPAMKLMYTTTGALVIGMVIRRIYLATRKREGRRAAQPEVVYPISRPDKRYSSFR
;
A
#
# COMPACT_ATOMS: atom_id res chain seq x y z
N MET A 1 -31.82 19.71 25.79
CA MET A 1 -30.81 18.69 26.14
C MET A 1 -31.03 17.39 25.37
N TYR A 2 -32.25 16.85 25.30
CA TYR A 2 -32.60 15.67 24.47
C TYR A 2 -32.26 15.79 22.97
N SER A 3 -32.44 16.97 22.36
CA SER A 3 -32.13 17.19 20.93
C SER A 3 -30.64 17.05 20.59
N TRP A 4 -29.75 17.42 21.51
CA TRP A 4 -28.31 17.33 21.29
C TRP A 4 -27.83 15.87 21.36
N PHE A 5 -28.36 15.09 22.30
CA PHE A 5 -28.05 13.66 22.41
C PHE A 5 -28.56 12.86 21.21
N SER A 6 -29.77 13.13 20.73
CA SER A 6 -30.29 12.47 19.52
C SER A 6 -29.45 12.80 18.29
N SER A 7 -29.07 14.07 18.09
CA SER A 7 -28.22 14.45 16.96
C SER A 7 -26.83 13.81 17.02
N ILE A 8 -26.23 13.68 18.21
CA ILE A 8 -24.96 12.95 18.39
C ILE A 8 -25.14 11.47 18.07
N ALA A 9 -26.21 10.84 18.55
CA ALA A 9 -26.50 9.43 18.29
C ALA A 9 -26.71 9.15 16.79
N ASP A 10 -27.42 10.03 16.08
CA ASP A 10 -27.63 9.92 14.64
C ASP A 10 -26.30 10.06 13.87
N THR A 11 -25.47 11.03 14.28
CA THR A 11 -24.15 11.29 13.67
C THR A 11 -23.17 10.13 13.91
N LEU A 12 -23.21 9.53 15.09
CA LEU A 12 -22.35 8.39 15.48
C LEU A 12 -23.01 7.03 15.25
N SER A 13 -24.08 6.98 14.45
CA SER A 13 -24.72 5.72 14.08
C SER A 13 -23.73 4.74 13.44
N VAL A 14 -24.04 3.44 13.52
CA VAL A 14 -23.25 2.36 12.90
C VAL A 14 -22.99 2.66 11.42
N TRP A 15 -24.03 3.10 10.71
CA TRP A 15 -23.98 3.46 9.30
C TRP A 15 -22.96 4.56 8.99
N THR A 16 -23.03 5.69 9.70
CA THR A 16 -22.10 6.82 9.50
C THR A 16 -20.68 6.44 9.92
N THR A 17 -20.54 5.71 11.03
CA THR A 17 -19.24 5.30 11.58
C THR A 17 -18.50 4.35 10.63
N VAL A 18 -19.17 3.32 10.11
CA VAL A 18 -18.56 2.36 9.16
C VAL A 18 -18.06 3.07 7.91
N ARG A 19 -18.86 3.98 7.34
CA ARG A 19 -18.51 4.73 6.13
C ARG A 19 -17.36 5.70 6.39
N ALA A 20 -17.43 6.48 7.46
CA ALA A 20 -16.38 7.43 7.82
C ALA A 20 -15.06 6.73 8.13
N ALA A 21 -15.08 5.62 8.89
CA ALA A 21 -13.90 4.84 9.22
C ALA A 21 -13.27 4.21 7.96
N GLY A 22 -14.07 3.64 7.07
CA GLY A 22 -13.58 3.05 5.82
C GLY A 22 -12.91 4.08 4.90
N LEU A 23 -13.56 5.24 4.72
CA LEU A 23 -13.01 6.32 3.91
C LEU A 23 -11.72 6.91 4.52
N THR A 24 -11.70 7.08 5.84
CA THR A 24 -10.52 7.56 6.57
C THR A 24 -9.37 6.57 6.46
N SER A 25 -9.64 5.27 6.64
CA SER A 25 -8.66 4.19 6.46
C SER A 25 -8.06 4.22 5.05
N TYR A 26 -8.89 4.32 4.00
CA TYR A 26 -8.45 4.42 2.62
C TYR A 26 -7.53 5.62 2.37
N MET A 27 -7.92 6.82 2.83
CA MET A 27 -7.13 8.04 2.62
C MET A 27 -5.81 8.03 3.39
N LEU A 28 -5.79 7.43 4.58
CA LEU A 28 -4.56 7.23 5.36
C LEU A 28 -3.64 6.19 4.70
N LEU A 29 -4.18 5.11 4.15
CA LEU A 29 -3.42 4.14 3.37
C LEU A 29 -2.81 4.78 2.11
N PHE A 30 -3.58 5.61 1.39
CA PHE A 30 -3.08 6.41 0.28
C PHE A 30 -1.91 7.31 0.73
N ALA A 31 -2.11 8.08 1.81
CA ALA A 31 -1.07 8.98 2.34
C ALA A 31 0.20 8.22 2.74
N ALA A 32 0.06 7.04 3.35
CA ALA A 32 1.18 6.19 3.73
C ALA A 32 1.99 5.77 2.50
N ILE A 33 1.32 5.24 1.47
CA ILE A 33 1.98 4.76 0.25
C ILE A 33 2.58 5.90 -0.53
N PHE A 34 1.86 7.00 -0.68
CA PHE A 34 2.34 8.17 -1.41
C PHE A 34 3.58 8.76 -0.71
N ALA A 35 3.57 8.91 0.61
CA ALA A 35 4.74 9.33 1.37
C ALA A 35 5.91 8.34 1.22
N GLY A 36 5.65 7.03 1.26
CA GLY A 36 6.67 5.99 1.03
C GLY A 36 7.28 6.02 -0.38
N LEU A 37 6.49 6.37 -1.40
CA LEU A 37 6.97 6.58 -2.76
C LEU A 37 7.81 7.86 -2.88
N LEU A 38 7.37 8.96 -2.27
CA LEU A 38 8.10 10.24 -2.26
C LEU A 38 9.46 10.13 -1.56
N GLN A 39 9.60 9.28 -0.54
CA GLN A 39 10.91 9.00 0.09
C GLN A 39 11.96 8.44 -0.89
N GLY A 40 11.52 7.85 -2.01
CA GLY A 40 12.39 7.33 -3.05
C GLY A 40 12.91 8.39 -4.03
N GLU A 41 12.38 9.62 -3.98
CA GLU A 41 12.71 10.67 -4.94
C GLU A 41 14.08 11.32 -4.67
N PRO A 42 14.78 11.80 -5.72
CA PRO A 42 16.10 12.41 -5.56
C PRO A 42 16.13 13.64 -4.64
N TRP A 43 15.02 14.37 -4.51
CA TRP A 43 14.90 15.57 -3.68
C TRP A 43 14.61 15.27 -2.21
N ALA A 44 14.16 14.04 -1.89
CA ALA A 44 13.83 13.61 -0.53
C ALA A 44 15.10 13.16 0.22
N LYS A 45 15.89 14.15 0.67
CA LYS A 45 17.14 13.94 1.43
C LYS A 45 17.03 14.50 2.85
N GLY A 46 17.88 14.00 3.75
CA GLY A 46 18.02 14.50 5.12
C GLY A 46 16.69 14.61 5.87
N ALA A 47 16.42 15.80 6.41
CA ALA A 47 15.21 16.10 7.19
C ALA A 47 13.90 15.81 6.44
N ARG A 48 13.82 16.11 5.13
CA ARG A 48 12.60 15.86 4.34
C ARG A 48 12.26 14.38 4.26
N ARG A 49 13.28 13.54 4.09
CA ARG A 49 13.10 12.09 4.07
C ARG A 49 12.64 11.57 5.43
N ALA A 50 13.19 12.11 6.51
CA ALA A 50 12.76 11.77 7.87
C ALA A 50 11.29 12.17 8.11
N GLN A 51 10.88 13.37 7.69
CA GLN A 51 9.49 13.83 7.77
C GLN A 51 8.53 12.93 6.97
N LEU A 52 8.87 12.60 5.71
CA LEU A 52 8.07 11.67 4.91
C LEU A 52 8.00 10.29 5.54
N ASN A 53 9.05 9.85 6.23
CA ASN A 53 9.04 8.58 6.97
C ASN A 53 8.14 8.64 8.22
N LEU A 54 8.08 9.77 8.92
CA LEU A 54 7.12 9.96 10.01
C LEU A 54 5.68 9.94 9.48
N ILE A 55 5.39 10.69 8.41
CA ILE A 55 4.07 10.67 7.77
C ILE A 55 3.69 9.24 7.37
N HIS A 56 4.59 8.53 6.68
CA HIS A 56 4.39 7.14 6.27
C HIS A 56 4.03 6.22 7.44
N GLN A 57 4.77 6.28 8.55
CA GLN A 57 4.53 5.43 9.72
C GLN A 57 3.21 5.77 10.42
N TRP A 58 2.97 7.06 10.70
CA TRP A 58 1.76 7.48 11.41
C TRP A 58 0.50 7.19 10.59
N THR A 59 0.50 7.53 9.30
CA THR A 59 -0.65 7.25 8.43
C THR A 59 -0.84 5.75 8.20
N GLY A 60 0.23 4.94 8.18
CA GLY A 60 0.13 3.49 8.17
C GLY A 60 -0.57 2.94 9.41
N TRP A 61 -0.11 3.29 10.61
CA TRP A 61 -0.72 2.83 11.86
C TRP A 61 -2.17 3.29 12.03
N PHE A 62 -2.45 4.57 11.78
CA PHE A 62 -3.82 5.08 11.89
C PHE A 62 -4.72 4.49 10.80
N GLY A 63 -4.22 4.32 9.56
CA GLY A 63 -5.01 3.70 8.49
C GLY A 63 -5.42 2.27 8.84
N MET A 64 -4.52 1.52 9.46
CA MET A 64 -4.82 0.18 9.97
C MET A 64 -5.85 0.24 11.10
N LEU A 65 -5.70 1.14 12.08
CA LEU A 65 -6.65 1.28 13.17
C LEU A 65 -8.06 1.63 12.67
N PHE A 66 -8.18 2.58 11.73
CA PHE A 66 -9.47 2.91 11.13
C PHE A 66 -10.02 1.76 10.27
N GLY A 67 -9.17 0.98 9.62
CA GLY A 67 -9.56 -0.23 8.90
C GLY A 67 -10.13 -1.31 9.84
N LEU A 68 -9.51 -1.45 11.01
CA LEU A 68 -10.00 -2.35 12.06
C LEU A 68 -11.36 -1.88 12.59
N VAL A 69 -11.52 -0.59 12.88
CA VAL A 69 -12.80 0.00 13.32
C VAL A 69 -13.86 -0.21 12.23
N HIS A 70 -13.55 0.08 10.97
CA HIS A 70 -14.44 -0.15 9.83
C HIS A 70 -14.95 -1.60 9.79
N GLY A 71 -14.04 -2.58 9.88
CA GLY A 71 -14.39 -4.00 9.87
C GLY A 71 -15.18 -4.45 11.09
N LEU A 72 -14.78 -4.05 12.30
CA LEU A 72 -15.42 -4.50 13.54
C LEU A 72 -16.82 -3.89 13.74
N VAL A 73 -17.02 -2.63 13.34
CA VAL A 73 -18.33 -1.97 13.51
C VAL A 73 -19.39 -2.60 12.60
N LEU A 74 -19.00 -3.25 11.48
CA LEU A 74 -19.93 -4.00 10.61
C LEU A 74 -20.64 -5.15 11.32
N VAL A 75 -20.11 -5.68 12.43
CA VAL A 75 -20.80 -6.71 13.24
C VAL A 75 -22.13 -6.19 13.81
N PHE A 76 -22.25 -4.87 14.00
CA PHE A 76 -23.45 -4.22 14.51
C PHE A 76 -24.40 -3.73 13.40
N ASP A 77 -24.02 -3.88 12.12
CA ASP A 77 -24.84 -3.46 11.01
C ASP A 77 -26.10 -4.33 10.90
N GLN A 78 -27.27 -3.69 10.89
CA GLN A 78 -28.57 -4.36 10.78
C GLN A 78 -29.11 -4.37 9.34
N TYR A 79 -28.46 -3.64 8.41
CA TYR A 79 -28.92 -3.54 7.03
C TYR A 79 -28.49 -4.75 6.20
N VAL A 80 -27.19 -5.06 6.20
CA VAL A 80 -26.64 -6.26 5.57
C VAL A 80 -26.60 -7.43 6.56
N GLY A 81 -26.31 -7.16 7.84
CA GLY A 81 -26.31 -8.19 8.88
C GLY A 81 -25.09 -9.12 8.82
N TYR A 82 -23.88 -8.57 8.74
CA TYR A 82 -22.65 -9.35 8.70
C TYR A 82 -22.41 -10.11 10.00
N SER A 83 -22.15 -11.41 9.91
CA SER A 83 -21.58 -12.16 11.02
C SER A 83 -20.08 -11.86 11.21
N PHE A 84 -19.57 -12.10 12.41
CA PHE A 84 -18.14 -11.97 12.69
C PHE A 84 -17.27 -12.81 11.73
N PHE A 85 -17.70 -14.02 11.39
CA PHE A 85 -16.98 -14.90 10.45
C PHE A 85 -16.94 -14.35 9.03
N GLU A 86 -18.01 -13.72 8.57
CA GLU A 86 -18.08 -13.09 7.23
C GLU A 86 -17.11 -11.90 7.09
N ILE A 87 -16.70 -11.29 8.21
CA ILE A 87 -15.75 -10.17 8.24
C ILE A 87 -14.30 -10.68 8.26
N VAL A 88 -14.01 -11.70 9.08
CA VAL A 88 -12.62 -12.19 9.29
C VAL A 88 -12.18 -13.26 8.29
N ILE A 89 -13.10 -13.99 7.67
CA ILE A 89 -12.74 -14.98 6.64
C ILE A 89 -12.90 -14.32 5.27
N PRO A 90 -11.81 -14.14 4.50
CA PRO A 90 -11.91 -13.57 3.16
C PRO A 90 -12.90 -14.36 2.30
N PHE A 91 -13.77 -13.66 1.58
CA PHE A 91 -14.76 -14.22 0.66
C PHE A 91 -15.90 -15.03 1.31
N ALA A 92 -16.02 -15.03 2.64
CA ALA A 92 -17.09 -15.76 3.33
C ALA A 92 -18.43 -15.02 3.37
N SER A 93 -18.42 -13.69 3.13
CA SER A 93 -19.64 -12.88 3.11
C SER A 93 -20.66 -13.38 2.10
N ARG A 94 -21.93 -13.45 2.49
CA ARG A 94 -23.06 -13.68 1.57
C ARG A 94 -23.38 -12.46 0.70
N HIS A 95 -22.96 -11.26 1.12
CA HIS A 95 -23.13 -10.01 0.39
C HIS A 95 -21.81 -9.59 -0.27
N GLU A 96 -21.80 -9.46 -1.60
CA GLU A 96 -20.62 -9.09 -2.39
C GLU A 96 -19.32 -9.83 -1.95
N PRO A 97 -19.29 -11.18 -1.99
CA PRO A 97 -18.21 -11.98 -1.42
C PRO A 97 -16.82 -11.58 -1.93
N PHE A 98 -16.72 -11.30 -3.23
CA PHE A 98 -15.45 -10.93 -3.87
C PHE A 98 -14.90 -9.62 -3.31
N TRP A 99 -15.70 -8.55 -3.34
CA TRP A 99 -15.25 -7.22 -2.92
C TRP A 99 -15.01 -7.15 -1.41
N THR A 100 -15.88 -7.76 -0.60
CA THR A 100 -15.67 -7.87 0.85
C THR A 100 -14.39 -8.65 1.17
N GLY A 101 -14.15 -9.78 0.50
CA GLY A 101 -12.94 -10.57 0.67
C GLY A 101 -11.65 -9.82 0.30
N LEU A 102 -11.67 -8.95 -0.72
CA LEU A 102 -10.54 -8.07 -1.01
C LEU A 102 -10.25 -7.09 0.13
N GLY A 103 -11.28 -6.57 0.80
CA GLY A 103 -11.15 -5.72 1.98
C GLY A 103 -10.46 -6.45 3.14
N THR A 104 -10.94 -7.66 3.48
CA THR A 104 -10.33 -8.51 4.51
C THR A 104 -8.88 -8.85 4.17
N LEU A 105 -8.59 -9.23 2.93
CA LEU A 105 -7.23 -9.56 2.48
C LEU A 105 -6.31 -8.34 2.51
N ALA A 106 -6.79 -7.16 2.09
CA ALA A 106 -6.04 -5.91 2.19
C ALA A 106 -5.70 -5.59 3.65
N PHE A 107 -6.65 -5.75 4.59
CA PHE A 107 -6.41 -5.56 6.01
C PHE A 107 -5.33 -6.50 6.55
N TYR A 108 -5.38 -7.80 6.20
CA TYR A 108 -4.35 -8.76 6.61
C TYR A 108 -2.97 -8.46 6.04
N LEU A 109 -2.89 -8.04 4.78
CA LEU A 109 -1.62 -7.60 4.22
C LEU A 109 -1.12 -6.34 4.91
N MET A 110 -1.99 -5.39 5.24
CA MET A 110 -1.62 -4.20 6.01
C MET A 110 -1.04 -4.56 7.38
N LEU A 111 -1.67 -5.49 8.10
CA LEU A 111 -1.15 -6.03 9.36
C LEU A 111 0.23 -6.68 9.16
N ALA A 112 0.40 -7.54 8.15
CA ALA A 112 1.69 -8.17 7.85
C ALA A 112 2.78 -7.15 7.48
N LEU A 113 2.43 -6.08 6.75
CA LEU A 113 3.33 -5.00 6.36
C LEU A 113 3.83 -4.21 7.57
N ILE A 114 2.94 -3.90 8.52
CA ILE A 114 3.29 -3.18 9.75
C ILE A 114 4.16 -4.06 10.65
N LEU A 115 3.71 -5.28 10.96
CA LEU A 115 4.46 -6.22 11.80
C LEU A 115 5.84 -6.52 11.23
N SER A 116 5.94 -6.77 9.92
CA SER A 116 7.23 -7.01 9.27
C SER A 116 8.15 -5.79 9.30
N SER A 117 7.61 -4.58 9.31
CA SER A 117 8.38 -3.33 9.41
C SER A 117 8.94 -3.13 10.82
N ASP A 118 8.16 -3.41 11.86
CA ASP A 118 8.64 -3.40 13.24
C ASP A 118 9.71 -4.47 13.49
N MET A 119 9.52 -5.64 12.86
CA MET A 119 10.45 -6.77 12.92
C MET A 119 11.60 -6.69 11.91
N MET A 120 11.76 -5.59 11.16
CA MET A 120 12.73 -5.48 10.05
C MET A 120 14.16 -5.87 10.48
N LYS A 121 14.56 -5.54 11.71
CA LYS A 121 15.88 -5.89 12.26
C LYS A 121 16.07 -7.40 12.44
N SER A 122 15.00 -8.13 12.78
CA SER A 122 15.02 -9.58 13.02
C SER A 122 14.93 -10.39 11.72
N ILE A 123 14.05 -10.00 10.80
CA ILE A 123 13.81 -10.76 9.54
C ILE A 123 14.80 -10.39 8.42
N GLY A 124 15.57 -9.32 8.61
CA GLY A 124 16.54 -8.82 7.66
C GLY A 124 15.91 -7.97 6.54
N LYS A 125 16.70 -7.00 6.06
CA LYS A 125 16.26 -5.97 5.10
C LYS A 125 15.81 -6.53 3.74
N LYS A 126 16.36 -7.67 3.30
CA LYS A 126 16.00 -8.32 2.03
C LYS A 126 14.57 -8.88 2.11
N THR A 127 14.30 -9.68 3.13
CA THR A 127 12.99 -10.30 3.38
C THR A 127 11.94 -9.24 3.65
N TRP A 128 12.24 -8.29 4.55
CA TRP A 128 11.36 -7.14 4.82
C TRP A 128 10.98 -6.43 3.53
N ARG A 129 11.94 -6.15 2.64
CA ARG A 129 11.67 -5.44 1.39
C ARG A 129 10.71 -6.22 0.48
N ILE A 130 10.87 -7.55 0.38
CA ILE A 130 9.97 -8.40 -0.43
C ILE A 130 8.54 -8.31 0.11
N ILE A 131 8.38 -8.47 1.42
CA ILE A 131 7.06 -8.35 2.08
C ILE A 131 6.51 -6.94 1.88
N HIS A 132 7.33 -5.90 2.10
CA HIS A 132 6.93 -4.50 2.02
C HIS A 132 6.47 -4.09 0.61
N PHE A 133 6.92 -4.79 -0.45
CA PHE A 133 6.38 -4.58 -1.80
C PHE A 133 4.90 -4.96 -1.95
N MET A 134 4.35 -5.78 -1.05
CA MET A 134 2.91 -6.09 -1.02
C MET A 134 2.04 -4.88 -0.67
N ALA A 135 2.63 -3.75 -0.27
CA ALA A 135 1.91 -2.49 -0.07
C ALA A 135 1.16 -2.03 -1.34
N LEU A 136 1.73 -2.25 -2.54
CA LEU A 136 1.06 -1.89 -3.80
C LEU A 136 -0.19 -2.76 -4.07
N PRO A 137 -0.11 -4.11 -4.04
CA PRO A 137 -1.30 -4.96 -4.05
C PRO A 137 -2.33 -4.59 -2.97
N THR A 138 -1.88 -4.30 -1.75
CA THR A 138 -2.75 -3.90 -0.63
C THR A 138 -3.58 -2.66 -0.98
N PHE A 139 -2.94 -1.64 -1.55
CA PHE A 139 -3.63 -0.44 -2.01
C PHE A 139 -4.63 -0.71 -3.12
N ILE A 140 -4.26 -1.53 -4.11
CA ILE A 140 -5.15 -1.87 -5.24
C ILE A 140 -6.38 -2.61 -4.71
N MET A 141 -6.20 -3.58 -3.81
CA MET A 141 -7.31 -4.30 -3.19
C MET A 141 -8.21 -3.37 -2.38
N ALA A 142 -7.64 -2.47 -1.57
CA ALA A 142 -8.40 -1.50 -0.80
C ALA A 142 -9.17 -0.50 -1.69
N LEU A 143 -8.54 -0.01 -2.76
CA LEU A 143 -9.16 0.88 -3.74
C LEU A 143 -10.32 0.18 -4.45
N LEU A 144 -10.11 -1.05 -4.93
CA LEU A 144 -11.15 -1.82 -5.61
C LEU A 144 -12.29 -2.16 -4.66
N HIS A 145 -11.98 -2.61 -3.44
CA HIS A 145 -12.97 -2.83 -2.39
C HIS A 145 -13.83 -1.57 -2.19
N ALA A 146 -13.19 -0.42 -1.88
CA ALA A 146 -13.90 0.83 -1.61
C ALA A 146 -14.74 1.32 -2.80
N ALA A 147 -14.17 1.28 -4.01
CA ALA A 147 -14.85 1.76 -5.22
C ALA A 147 -16.02 0.89 -5.65
N MET A 148 -15.96 -0.43 -5.43
CA MET A 148 -16.95 -1.37 -5.95
C MET A 148 -18.10 -1.63 -4.99
N ILE A 149 -17.86 -1.60 -3.66
CA ILE A 149 -18.91 -1.86 -2.66
C ILE A 149 -19.37 -0.60 -1.91
N GLY A 150 -18.59 0.48 -1.97
CA GLY A 150 -18.92 1.71 -1.26
C GLY A 150 -20.23 2.34 -1.77
N THR A 151 -21.17 2.59 -0.87
CA THR A 151 -22.49 3.13 -1.20
C THR A 151 -22.42 4.51 -1.85
N ASP A 152 -21.39 5.30 -1.55
CA ASP A 152 -21.17 6.64 -2.11
C ASP A 152 -20.31 6.65 -3.37
N SER A 153 -19.84 5.49 -3.84
CA SER A 153 -18.88 5.40 -4.95
C SER A 153 -19.46 5.89 -6.29
N SER A 154 -20.79 6.01 -6.40
CA SER A 154 -21.45 6.60 -7.56
C SER A 154 -21.32 8.13 -7.62
N THR A 155 -21.05 8.79 -6.48
CA THR A 155 -20.98 10.25 -6.39
C THR A 155 -19.76 10.81 -7.14
N PRO A 156 -19.86 12.00 -7.77
CA PRO A 156 -18.74 12.61 -8.47
C PRO A 156 -17.52 12.84 -7.58
N ALA A 157 -17.73 13.23 -6.32
CA ALA A 157 -16.66 13.48 -5.37
C ALA A 157 -15.83 12.21 -5.08
N MET A 158 -16.49 11.08 -4.83
CA MET A 158 -15.79 9.82 -4.56
C MET A 158 -15.07 9.29 -5.80
N LYS A 159 -15.69 9.39 -6.98
CA LYS A 159 -15.03 9.03 -8.25
C LYS A 159 -13.77 9.85 -8.48
N LEU A 160 -13.83 11.15 -8.26
CA LEU A 160 -12.67 12.04 -8.38
C LEU A 160 -11.58 11.66 -7.38
N MET A 161 -11.94 11.38 -6.13
CA MET A 161 -11.00 10.96 -5.09
C MET A 161 -10.29 9.65 -5.47
N TYR A 162 -11.04 8.61 -5.83
CA TYR A 162 -10.49 7.29 -6.21
C TYR A 162 -9.60 7.38 -7.45
N THR A 163 -10.05 8.07 -8.49
CA THR A 163 -9.27 8.24 -9.74
C THR A 163 -7.99 9.03 -9.51
N THR A 164 -8.06 10.13 -8.75
CA THR A 164 -6.89 10.97 -8.46
C THR A 164 -5.86 10.23 -7.61
N THR A 165 -6.29 9.59 -6.53
CA THR A 165 -5.39 8.83 -5.65
C THR A 165 -4.75 7.65 -6.38
N GLY A 166 -5.53 6.90 -7.17
CA GLY A 166 -5.01 5.83 -8.04
C GLY A 166 -4.00 6.34 -9.07
N ALA A 167 -4.33 7.42 -9.79
CA ALA A 167 -3.46 8.01 -10.81
C ALA A 167 -2.14 8.52 -10.23
N LEU A 168 -2.16 9.14 -9.04
CA LEU A 168 -0.95 9.62 -8.36
C LEU A 168 -0.02 8.47 -7.96
N VAL A 169 -0.57 7.38 -7.42
CA VAL A 169 0.23 6.19 -7.07
C VAL A 169 0.84 5.56 -8.32
N ILE A 170 0.03 5.36 -9.38
CA ILE A 170 0.50 4.80 -10.65
C ILE A 170 1.60 5.68 -11.25
N GLY A 171 1.39 7.00 -11.32
CA GLY A 171 2.36 7.95 -11.86
C GLY A 171 3.70 7.92 -11.11
N MET A 172 3.66 7.83 -9.77
CA MET A 172 4.85 7.70 -8.94
C MET A 172 5.58 6.37 -9.15
N VAL A 173 4.85 5.27 -9.31
CA VAL A 173 5.45 3.95 -9.61
C VAL A 173 6.12 3.96 -10.98
N ILE A 174 5.46 4.47 -12.02
CA ILE A 174 6.02 4.60 -13.38
C ILE A 174 7.28 5.45 -13.34
N ARG A 175 7.23 6.61 -12.69
CA ARG A 175 8.38 7.50 -12.52
C ARG A 175 9.55 6.79 -11.84
N ARG A 176 9.30 6.03 -10.78
CA ARG A 176 10.34 5.28 -10.07
C ARG A 176 11.01 4.23 -10.95
N ILE A 177 10.22 3.50 -11.73
CA ILE A 177 10.73 2.51 -12.70
C ILE A 177 11.59 3.22 -13.75
N TYR A 178 11.11 4.31 -14.32
CA TYR A 178 11.84 5.11 -15.30
C TYR A 178 13.21 5.60 -14.79
N LEU A 179 13.26 6.17 -13.58
CA LEU A 179 14.50 6.63 -12.96
C LEU A 179 15.46 5.47 -12.66
N ALA A 180 14.94 4.31 -12.25
CA ALA A 180 15.74 3.12 -12.00
C ALA A 180 16.38 2.55 -13.28
N THR A 181 15.64 2.54 -14.40
CA THR A 181 16.13 2.09 -15.71
C THR A 181 17.21 3.02 -16.25
N ARG A 182 16.97 4.34 -16.27
CA ARG A 182 17.99 5.32 -16.73
C ARG A 182 19.29 5.24 -15.95
N LYS A 183 19.21 5.04 -14.63
CA LYS A 183 20.40 4.89 -13.78
C LYS A 183 21.19 3.61 -14.13
N ARG A 184 20.51 2.52 -14.51
CA ARG A 184 21.17 1.28 -14.94
C ARG A 184 21.84 1.45 -16.30
N GLU A 185 21.18 2.09 -17.24
CA GLU A 185 21.74 2.41 -18.57
C GLU A 185 22.99 3.28 -18.46
N GLY A 186 22.94 4.37 -17.70
CA GLY A 186 24.10 5.24 -17.48
C GLY A 186 25.27 4.52 -16.81
N ARG A 187 25.01 3.60 -15.87
CA ARG A 187 26.05 2.75 -15.28
C ARG A 187 26.66 1.77 -16.27
N ARG A 188 25.86 1.23 -17.18
CA ARG A 188 26.30 0.28 -18.20
C ARG A 188 27.15 0.98 -19.27
N ALA A 189 26.76 2.19 -19.67
CA ALA A 189 27.53 3.03 -20.59
C ALA A 189 28.85 3.56 -19.98
N ALA A 190 28.90 3.75 -18.66
CA ALA A 190 30.10 4.20 -17.95
C ALA A 190 31.06 3.06 -17.57
N GLN A 191 30.68 1.78 -17.75
CA GLN A 191 31.61 0.67 -17.60
C GLN A 191 32.49 0.63 -18.86
N PRO A 192 33.82 0.83 -18.75
CA PRO A 192 34.70 0.66 -19.90
C PRO A 192 34.53 -0.76 -20.43
N GLU A 193 34.40 -0.90 -21.75
CA GLU A 193 34.42 -2.19 -22.41
C GLU A 193 35.72 -2.88 -21.97
N VAL A 194 35.59 -3.94 -21.17
CA VAL A 194 36.74 -4.76 -20.79
C VAL A 194 37.12 -5.53 -22.05
N VAL A 195 37.89 -4.86 -22.91
CA VAL A 195 38.59 -5.49 -24.02
C VAL A 195 39.61 -6.39 -23.35
N TYR A 196 39.27 -7.66 -23.17
CA TYR A 196 40.27 -8.66 -22.82
C TYR A 196 41.32 -8.61 -23.93
N PRO A 197 42.59 -8.29 -23.61
CA PRO A 197 43.63 -8.42 -24.61
C PRO A 197 43.61 -9.88 -25.05
N ILE A 198 43.37 -10.11 -26.34
CA ILE A 198 43.49 -11.45 -26.93
C ILE A 198 44.89 -11.91 -26.57
N SER A 199 44.99 -12.83 -25.62
CA SER A 199 46.25 -13.39 -25.17
C SER A 199 46.92 -13.93 -26.42
N ARG A 200 48.00 -13.27 -26.86
CA ARG A 200 48.81 -13.78 -27.98
C ARG A 200 49.15 -15.22 -27.64
N PRO A 201 48.94 -16.19 -28.55
CA PRO A 201 49.28 -17.57 -28.28
C PRO A 201 50.75 -17.60 -27.85
N ASP A 202 50.94 -18.04 -26.62
CA ASP A 202 52.26 -18.27 -26.04
C ASP A 202 52.99 -19.24 -26.99
N LYS A 203 54.10 -18.78 -27.57
CA LYS A 203 54.97 -19.57 -28.46
C LYS A 203 55.90 -20.51 -27.66
N ARG A 204 55.55 -20.89 -26.43
CA ARG A 204 56.43 -21.60 -25.49
C ARG A 204 56.17 -23.10 -25.42
N TYR A 205 55.44 -23.64 -26.40
CA TYR A 205 55.34 -25.08 -26.66
C TYR A 205 55.90 -25.42 -28.05
N SER A 206 57.22 -25.29 -28.23
CA SER A 206 57.91 -25.77 -29.43
C SER A 206 59.18 -26.58 -29.13
N SER A 207 59.19 -27.34 -28.03
CA SER A 207 60.31 -28.25 -27.75
C SER A 207 59.90 -29.38 -26.80
N PHE A 208 59.18 -30.38 -27.31
CA PHE A 208 59.34 -31.75 -26.85
C PHE A 208 59.43 -32.61 -28.11
N ARG A 209 60.68 -32.97 -28.43
CA ARG A 209 61.05 -34.12 -29.24
C ARG A 209 61.24 -35.29 -28.29
#